data_AF-A0A2K3JS82-F1
#
_entry.id   AF-A0A2K3JS82-F1
#
_cell.length_a   1.000
_cell.length_b   1.000
_cell.length_c   1.000
_cell.angle_alpha   90.00
_cell.angle_beta   90.00
_cell.angle_gamma   90.00
#
_symmetry.space_group_name_H-M   'P 1'
#
loop_
_entity.id
_entity.type
_entity.pdbx_description
1 polymer ?
#
loop_
_entity_poly.entity_id
_entity_poly.type
_entity_poly.pdbx_seq_one_letter_code
_entity_poly.pdbx_strand_id
1 'polypeptide(L)'
;MNEPQGVNLDSLKKYYKAGYDAVRKYSQNAYVIMSNPLGEDSKILLSFVSGFNNVVLDVHYYNLFWDGFNNMNVQQNIDFIRNDRSSDLRGVSSTNALTFV
;
A
#
# COMPACT_ATOMS: atom_id res chain seq x y z
N MET A 1 0.92 9.64 6.46
CA MET A 1 2.28 9.15 6.74
C MET A 1 2.74 8.44 5.47
N ASN A 2 3.87 8.85 4.92
CA ASN A 2 4.47 8.18 3.75
C ASN A 2 5.39 7.05 4.22
N GLU A 3 5.29 5.86 3.61
CA GLU A 3 6.18 4.70 3.84
C GLU A 3 6.58 4.47 5.31
N PRO A 4 5.64 4.17 6.23
CA PRO A 4 5.99 3.84 7.60
C PRO A 4 6.99 2.68 7.67
N GLN A 5 8.08 2.82 8.42
CA GLN A 5 9.15 1.81 8.50
C GLN A 5 9.41 1.38 9.95
N GLY A 6 9.52 0.08 10.19
CA GLY A 6 9.87 -0.46 11.51
C GLY A 6 8.84 -0.18 12.61
N VAL A 7 7.59 0.12 12.23
CA VAL A 7 6.51 0.45 13.16
C VAL A 7 5.71 -0.77 13.56
N ASN A 8 5.21 -0.78 14.80
CA ASN A 8 4.24 -1.79 15.23
C ASN A 8 2.92 -1.62 14.45
N LEU A 9 2.44 -2.71 13.84
CA LEU A 9 1.27 -2.71 12.96
C LEU A 9 -0.01 -2.23 13.65
N ASP A 10 -0.25 -2.61 14.90
CA ASP A 10 -1.46 -2.20 15.63
C ASP A 10 -1.43 -0.71 15.97
N SER A 11 -0.24 -0.19 16.30
CA SER A 11 -0.04 1.24 16.52
C SER A 11 -0.27 2.04 15.25
N LEU A 12 0.18 1.53 14.10
CA LEU A 12 -0.07 2.14 12.79
C LEU A 12 -1.57 2.15 12.44
N LYS A 13 -2.28 1.03 12.65
CA LYS A 13 -3.74 0.94 12.44
C LYS A 13 -4.49 1.94 13.31
N LYS A 14 -4.09 2.09 14.59
CA LYS A 14 -4.68 3.11 15.49
C LYS A 14 -4.43 4.53 14.98
N TYR A 15 -3.21 4.83 14.54
CA TYR A 15 -2.87 6.12 13.94
C TYR A 15 -3.71 6.43 12.70
N TYR A 16 -3.83 5.48 11.78
CA TYR A 16 -4.65 5.63 10.58
C TYR A 16 -6.13 5.80 10.87
N LYS A 17 -6.68 5.05 11.83
CA LYS A 17 -8.06 5.23 12.27
C LYS A 17 -8.29 6.64 12.84
N ALA A 18 -7.38 7.14 13.67
CA ALA A 18 -7.52 8.47 14.25
C ALA A 18 -7.48 9.57 13.16
N GLY A 19 -6.60 9.43 12.17
CA GLY A 19 -6.55 10.33 11.02
C GLY A 19 -7.82 10.27 10.17
N TYR A 20 -8.34 9.07 9.91
CA TYR A 20 -9.60 8.87 9.20
C TYR A 20 -10.78 9.53 9.94
N ASP A 21 -10.93 9.27 11.24
CA ASP A 21 -12.01 9.83 12.06
C ASP A 21 -11.94 11.36 12.09
N ALA A 22 -10.73 11.92 12.16
CA ALA A 22 -10.52 13.37 12.09
C ALA A 22 -10.98 13.97 10.76
N VAL A 23 -10.67 13.32 9.63
CA VAL A 23 -11.14 13.76 8.30
C VAL A 23 -12.66 13.62 8.20
N ARG A 24 -13.24 12.50 8.65
CA ARG A 24 -14.70 12.26 8.60
C ARG A 24 -15.51 13.21 9.48
N LYS A 25 -14.88 13.87 10.46
CA LYS A 25 -15.53 14.96 11.20
C LYS A 25 -15.86 16.17 10.31
N TYR A 26 -15.07 16.42 9.25
CA TYR A 26 -15.18 17.62 8.41
C TYR A 26 -15.54 17.35 6.95
N SER A 27 -15.27 16.15 6.43
CA SER A 27 -15.60 15.78 5.05
C SER A 27 -15.96 14.30 4.92
N GLN A 28 -17.16 14.04 4.42
CA GLN A 28 -17.63 12.70 4.09
C GLN A 28 -17.07 12.19 2.75
N ASN A 29 -16.68 13.11 1.85
CA ASN A 29 -16.33 12.78 0.46
C ASN A 29 -14.82 12.78 0.19
N ALA A 30 -14.01 13.33 1.10
CA ALA A 30 -12.57 13.31 0.95
C ALA A 30 -12.03 11.89 1.05
N TYR A 31 -11.17 11.50 0.11
CA TYR A 31 -10.42 10.26 0.19
C TYR A 31 -9.31 10.38 1.24
N VAL A 32 -9.16 9.34 2.06
CA VAL A 32 -8.03 9.22 3.00
C VAL A 32 -7.06 8.20 2.45
N ILE A 33 -5.82 8.61 2.24
CA ILE A 33 -4.76 7.77 1.69
C ILE A 33 -3.94 7.19 2.86
N MET A 34 -3.78 5.87 2.85
CA MET A 34 -3.00 5.13 3.86
C MET A 34 -1.89 4.37 3.14
N SER A 35 -0.64 4.71 3.45
CA SER A 35 0.54 4.10 2.83
C SER A 35 0.88 2.76 3.50
N ASN A 36 1.23 1.76 2.71
CA ASN A 36 1.64 0.46 3.20
C ASN A 36 3.01 0.57 3.89
N PRO A 37 3.30 -0.20 4.95
CA PRO A 37 4.60 -0.13 5.60
C PRO A 37 5.70 -0.62 4.66
N LEU A 38 6.87 0.03 4.74
CA LEU A 38 8.02 -0.32 3.93
C LEU A 38 8.52 -1.72 4.30
N GLY A 39 8.66 -2.58 3.30
CA GLY A 39 9.19 -3.94 3.44
C GLY A 39 8.18 -4.99 3.92
N GLU A 40 6.93 -4.61 4.16
CA GLU A 40 5.85 -5.54 4.51
C GLU A 40 5.07 -6.02 3.28
N ASP A 41 4.30 -7.10 3.45
CA ASP A 41 3.37 -7.59 2.42
C ASP A 41 2.38 -6.48 2.02
N SER A 42 2.16 -6.31 0.71
CA SER A 42 1.29 -5.25 0.16
C SER A 42 -0.18 -5.39 0.57
N LYS A 43 -0.59 -6.57 1.06
CA LYS A 43 -1.95 -6.91 1.46
C LYS A 43 -2.17 -6.79 2.97
N ILE A 44 -1.14 -6.48 3.75
CA ILE A 44 -1.17 -6.52 5.22
C ILE A 44 -2.24 -5.60 5.83
N LEU A 45 -2.61 -4.52 5.13
CA LEU A 45 -3.63 -3.58 5.55
C LEU A 45 -5.00 -3.80 4.90
N LEU A 46 -5.17 -4.76 3.96
CA LEU A 46 -6.42 -4.90 3.19
C LEU A 46 -7.66 -5.12 4.06
N SER A 47 -7.58 -6.04 5.02
CA SER A 47 -8.70 -6.32 5.94
C SER A 47 -8.99 -5.16 6.88
N PHE A 48 -7.99 -4.31 7.16
CA PHE A 48 -8.19 -3.11 7.94
C PHE A 48 -8.90 -2.03 7.12
N VAL A 49 -8.42 -1.74 5.91
CA VAL A 49 -8.98 -0.67 5.06
C VAL A 49 -10.40 -0.99 4.56
N SER A 50 -10.77 -2.28 4.46
CA SER A 50 -12.11 -2.70 4.04
C SER A 50 -13.24 -2.26 4.99
N GLY A 51 -12.90 -1.85 6.22
CA GLY A 51 -13.87 -1.30 7.18
C GLY A 51 -14.20 0.18 6.99
N PHE A 52 -13.62 0.85 6.00
CA PHE A 52 -13.74 2.30 5.82
C PHE A 52 -14.29 2.66 4.43
N ASN A 53 -14.97 3.82 4.35
CA ASN A 53 -15.44 4.38 3.08
C ASN A 53 -14.50 5.47 2.59
N ASN A 54 -14.36 5.62 1.27
CA ASN A 54 -13.49 6.64 0.64
C ASN A 54 -12.05 6.58 1.19
N VAL A 55 -11.44 5.40 1.13
CA VAL A 55 -10.04 5.16 1.50
C VAL A 55 -9.27 4.63 0.30
N VAL A 56 -8.00 5.02 0.21
CA VAL A 56 -7.04 4.53 -0.78
C VAL A 56 -5.91 3.84 -0.03
N LEU A 57 -5.59 2.61 -0.44
CA LEU A 57 -4.35 1.96 -0.01
C LEU A 57 -3.26 2.32 -1.03
N ASP A 58 -2.18 2.87 -0.53
CA ASP A 58 -1.04 3.33 -1.31
C ASP A 58 0.13 2.33 -1.13
N VAL A 59 0.62 1.75 -2.22
CA VAL A 59 1.65 0.71 -2.23
C VAL A 59 2.81 1.12 -3.11
N HIS A 60 4.04 0.97 -2.62
CA HIS A 60 5.23 1.39 -3.35
C HIS A 60 6.06 0.19 -3.78
N TYR A 61 6.50 0.20 -5.05
CA TYR A 61 7.35 -0.84 -5.61
C TYR A 61 8.59 -0.24 -6.27
N TYR A 62 9.75 -0.78 -5.88
CA TYR A 62 11.02 -0.45 -6.48
C TYR A 62 11.68 -1.71 -7.04
N ASN A 63 12.40 -1.52 -8.15
CA ASN A 63 13.27 -2.52 -8.74
C ASN A 63 14.73 -2.12 -8.57
N LEU A 64 15.09 -1.75 -7.33
CA LEU A 64 16.41 -1.20 -6.99
C LEU A 64 16.98 -1.74 -5.66
N PHE A 65 16.17 -1.81 -4.61
CA PHE A 65 16.65 -2.04 -3.23
C PHE A 65 16.85 -3.52 -2.86
N TRP A 66 16.95 -4.41 -3.84
CA TRP A 66 17.25 -5.83 -3.66
C TRP A 66 18.38 -6.22 -4.62
N ASP A 67 19.43 -6.87 -4.10
CA ASP A 67 20.62 -7.23 -4.89
C ASP A 67 20.32 -8.10 -6.10
N GLY A 68 19.18 -8.80 -6.12
CA GLY A 68 18.72 -9.54 -7.30
C GLY A 68 18.55 -8.66 -8.55
N PHE A 69 18.22 -7.38 -8.39
CA PHE A 69 18.06 -6.44 -9.51
C PHE A 69 19.39 -6.03 -10.15
N ASN A 70 20.52 -6.09 -9.41
CA ASN A 70 21.83 -5.74 -9.95
C ASN A 70 22.27 -6.67 -11.08
N ASN A 71 21.75 -7.90 -11.09
CA ASN A 71 22.08 -8.92 -12.08
C ASN A 71 21.04 -9.04 -13.20
N MET A 72 19.97 -8.23 -13.18
CA MET A 72 18.94 -8.25 -14.21
C MET A 72 19.33 -7.34 -15.37
N ASN A 73 19.17 -7.84 -16.59
CA ASN A 73 19.11 -6.97 -17.76
C ASN A 73 17.76 -6.24 -17.86
N VAL A 74 17.64 -5.31 -18.81
CA VAL A 74 16.43 -4.50 -19.02
C VAL A 74 15.18 -5.37 -19.22
N GLN A 75 15.28 -6.44 -20.02
CA GLN A 75 14.13 -7.30 -20.30
C GLN A 75 13.70 -8.09 -19.06
N GLN A 76 14.64 -8.64 -18.30
CA GLN A 76 14.35 -9.35 -17.04
C GLN A 76 13.67 -8.43 -16.03
N ASN A 77 14.09 -7.15 -15.95
CA ASN A 77 13.45 -6.18 -15.08
C ASN A 77 12.00 -5.86 -15.52
N ILE A 78 11.77 -5.69 -16.83
CA ILE A 78 10.41 -5.52 -17.40
C ILE A 78 9.53 -6.74 -17.11
N ASP A 79 10.08 -7.94 -17.29
CA ASP A 79 9.34 -9.18 -17.06
C ASP A 79 8.99 -9.36 -15.58
N PHE A 80 9.88 -8.98 -14.67
CA PHE A 80 9.60 -8.98 -13.23
C PHE A 80 8.44 -8.04 -12.86
N ILE A 81 8.37 -6.85 -13.45
CA ILE A 81 7.24 -5.94 -13.24
C ILE A 81 5.94 -6.57 -13.77
N ARG A 82 5.98 -7.15 -14.98
CA ARG A 82 4.78 -7.70 -15.63
C ARG A 82 4.25 -8.96 -14.96
N ASN A 83 5.13 -9.81 -14.44
CA ASN A 83 4.75 -11.12 -13.93
C ASN A 83 4.57 -11.09 -12.40
N ASP A 84 5.55 -10.55 -11.67
CA ASP A 84 5.57 -10.57 -10.21
C ASP A 84 4.78 -9.39 -9.64
N ARG A 85 5.17 -8.14 -9.96
CA ARG A 85 4.50 -6.94 -9.40
C ARG A 85 3.03 -6.85 -9.80
N SER A 86 2.69 -7.23 -11.03
CA SER A 86 1.29 -7.29 -11.48
C SER A 86 0.45 -8.25 -10.62
N SER A 87 1.03 -9.36 -10.14
CA SER A 87 0.33 -10.30 -9.27
C SER A 87 0.03 -9.71 -7.90
N ASP A 88 1.01 -9.01 -7.30
CA ASP A 88 0.83 -8.33 -6.02
C ASP A 88 -0.26 -7.26 -6.13
N LEU A 89 -0.22 -6.46 -7.20
CA LEU A 89 -1.18 -5.39 -7.47
C LEU A 89 -2.61 -5.89 -7.67
N ARG A 90 -2.81 -7.02 -8.37
CA ARG A 90 -4.14 -7.64 -8.51
C ARG A 90 -4.75 -8.04 -7.16
N GLY A 91 -3.91 -8.38 -6.19
CA GLY A 91 -4.39 -8.78 -4.86
C GLY A 91 -4.93 -7.60 -4.05
N VAL A 92 -4.31 -6.41 -4.16
CA VAL A 92 -4.73 -5.22 -3.42
C VAL A 92 -5.95 -4.52 -4.03
N SER A 93 -6.18 -4.67 -5.33
CA SER A 93 -7.36 -4.14 -6.03
C SER A 93 -8.66 -4.95 -5.81
N SER A 94 -8.65 -5.97 -4.96
CA SER A 94 -9.79 -6.89 -4.74
C SER A 94 -10.85 -6.38 -3.77
N THR A 95 -10.72 -5.14 -3.28
CA THR A 95 -11.62 -4.55 -2.27
C THR A 95 -12.22 -3.22 -2.75
N ASN A 96 -13.16 -2.66 -1.98
CA ASN A 96 -13.74 -1.34 -2.26
C ASN A 96 -12.74 -0.17 -2.08
N ALA A 97 -11.50 -0.43 -1.66
CA ALA A 97 -10.45 0.57 -1.59
C ALA A 97 -9.81 0.77 -2.98
N LEU A 98 -9.66 2.01 -3.40
CA LEU A 98 -8.84 2.33 -4.57
C LEU A 98 -7.37 2.05 -4.23
N THR A 99 -6.59 1.56 -5.19
CA THR A 99 -5.13 1.39 -5.04
C THR A 99 -4.41 2.47 -5.83
N PHE A 100 -3.43 3.11 -5.20
CA PHE A 100 -2.47 3.99 -5.87
C PHE A 100 -1.08 3.35 -5.81
N VAL A 101 -0.32 3.47 -6.91
CA VAL A 101 0.99 2.83 -7.14
C VAL A 101 1.96 3.86 -7.68
#